data_AF-A0A7L5ASR7-F1
#
_entry.id   AF-A0A7L5ASR7-F1
#
_cell.length_a   1.000
_cell.length_b   1.000
_cell.length_c   1.000
_cell.angle_alpha   90.00
_cell.angle_beta   90.00
_cell.angle_gamma   90.00
#
_symmetry.space_group_name_H-M   'P 1'
#
loop_
_entity.id
_entity.type
_entity.pdbx_description
1 polymer ?
#
loop_
_entity_poly.entity_id
_entity_poly.type
_entity_poly.pdbx_seq_one_letter_code
_entity_poly.pdbx_strand_id
1 'polypeptide(L)'
;MIGYRMQDKNRDINDLLDPEQQYSFPMDNDDEMVRHGVSACETLAELAAYIACYAIQAGDPIIVEVEGPVSDDEPCDADAGEILLLPTRAEQVTDDDAFFALVSDLVDLRWEQGLEYRDLLEIAEDRI
;
A
#
# COMPACT_ATOMS: atom_id res chain seq x y z
N MET A 1 -3.91 8.95 -12.00
CA MET A 1 -3.65 7.52 -11.72
C MET A 1 -4.37 7.18 -10.43
N ILE A 2 -4.93 5.98 -10.33
CA ILE A 2 -5.55 5.49 -9.09
C ILE A 2 -4.57 4.53 -8.44
N GLY A 3 -4.49 4.56 -7.12
CA GLY A 3 -3.78 3.58 -6.32
C GLY A 3 -4.53 3.29 -5.03
N TYR A 4 -4.18 2.17 -4.40
CA TYR A 4 -4.72 1.72 -3.13
C TYR A 4 -3.60 1.67 -2.10
N ARG A 5 -3.88 2.14 -0.90
CA ARG A 5 -2.96 2.02 0.23
C ARG A 5 -3.69 1.53 1.47
N MET A 6 -2.91 0.97 2.39
CA MET A 6 -3.37 0.75 3.75
C MET A 6 -2.83 1.84 4.68
N GLN A 7 -3.63 2.21 5.68
CA GLN A 7 -3.20 3.07 6.78
C GLN A 7 -4.01 2.77 8.04
N ASP A 8 -3.53 3.29 9.17
CA ASP A 8 -4.33 3.30 10.40
C ASP A 8 -5.54 4.25 10.25
N LYS A 9 -6.71 3.79 10.71
CA LYS A 9 -7.96 4.55 10.69
C LYS A 9 -7.89 5.89 11.44
N ASN A 10 -6.97 6.02 12.40
CA ASN A 10 -6.80 7.26 13.15
C ASN A 10 -5.95 8.30 12.41
N ARG A 11 -5.34 7.95 11.27
CA ARG A 11 -4.72 8.92 10.37
C ARG A 11 -5.82 9.62 9.57
N ASP A 12 -5.84 10.95 9.59
CA ASP A 12 -6.83 11.72 8.81
C ASP A 12 -6.56 11.49 7.31
N ILE A 13 -7.60 11.12 6.57
CA ILE A 13 -7.52 10.93 5.11
C ILE A 13 -7.17 12.26 4.43
N ASN A 14 -7.57 13.40 5.00
CA ASN A 14 -7.25 14.71 4.43
C ASN A 14 -5.75 15.02 4.47
N ASP A 15 -4.98 14.40 5.37
CA ASP A 15 -3.52 14.54 5.40
C ASP A 15 -2.86 13.96 4.12
N LEU A 16 -3.52 13.02 3.43
CA LEU A 16 -3.05 12.50 2.15
C LEU A 16 -3.15 13.54 1.02
N LEU A 17 -3.99 14.56 1.19
CA LEU A 17 -4.25 15.61 0.20
C LEU A 17 -3.42 16.87 0.45
N ASP A 18 -2.81 16.99 1.63
CA ASP A 18 -1.98 18.12 2.01
C ASP A 18 -0.58 17.98 1.37
N PRO A 19 -0.19 18.85 0.42
CA PRO A 19 1.11 18.77 -0.23
C PRO A 19 2.30 18.84 0.74
N GLU A 20 2.15 19.45 1.92
CA GLU A 20 3.20 19.48 2.94
C GLU A 20 3.36 18.14 3.68
N GLN A 21 2.39 17.22 3.54
CA GLN A 21 2.38 15.91 4.19
C GLN A 21 2.47 14.73 3.20
N GLN A 22 2.55 14.99 1.89
CA GLN A 22 2.66 13.97 0.84
C GLN A 22 4.08 13.42 0.76
N TYR A 23 4.49 12.69 1.79
CA TYR A 23 5.78 12.04 1.88
C TYR A 23 5.63 10.60 2.37
N SER A 24 6.51 9.75 1.86
CA SER A 24 6.67 8.37 2.30
C SER A 24 8.03 8.20 2.95
N PHE A 25 8.01 7.59 4.13
CA PHE A 25 9.18 7.40 4.99
C PHE A 25 9.58 5.93 4.95
N PRO A 26 10.88 5.60 4.93
CA PRO A 26 11.31 4.21 5.02
C PRO A 26 11.08 3.66 6.43
N MET A 27 10.93 2.34 6.54
CA MET A 27 10.70 1.66 7.82
C MET A 27 11.90 1.76 8.77
N ASP A 28 13.11 1.90 8.26
CA ASP A 28 14.34 2.04 9.03
C ASP A 28 14.62 3.48 9.50
N ASN A 29 13.77 4.43 9.12
CA ASN A 29 13.91 5.87 9.39
C ASN A 29 15.19 6.49 8.82
N ASP A 30 15.68 5.99 7.67
CA ASP A 30 16.72 6.68 6.92
C ASP A 30 16.16 7.95 6.24
N ASP A 31 16.50 9.12 6.78
CA ASP A 31 16.06 10.41 6.24
C ASP A 31 16.49 10.62 4.77
N GLU A 32 17.56 9.98 4.31
CA GLU A 32 18.02 10.08 2.90
C GLU A 32 17.10 9.32 1.94
N MET A 33 16.28 8.41 2.46
CA MET A 33 15.31 7.63 1.67
C MET A 33 13.91 8.22 1.73
N VAL A 34 13.69 9.39 2.33
CA VAL A 34 12.37 10.06 2.30
C VAL A 34 12.03 10.46 0.87
N ARG A 35 10.83 10.07 0.42
CA ARG A 35 10.36 10.30 -0.95
C ARG A 35 9.14 11.20 -0.94
N HIS A 36 9.10 12.14 -1.87
CA HIS A 36 7.91 12.92 -2.14
C HIS A 36 6.88 12.03 -2.85
N GLY A 37 5.67 11.97 -2.29
CA GLY A 37 4.61 11.09 -2.75
C GLY A 37 4.11 10.14 -1.66
N VAL A 38 2.85 9.78 -1.81
CA VAL A 38 2.12 8.80 -0.99
C VAL A 38 2.27 7.43 -1.65
N SER A 39 2.89 6.51 -0.91
CA SER A 39 3.02 5.09 -1.27
C SER A 39 1.66 4.41 -1.41
N ALA A 40 1.47 3.69 -2.50
CA ALA A 40 0.28 2.92 -2.87
C ALA A 40 0.67 1.78 -3.84
N CYS A 41 -0.29 0.92 -4.19
CA CYS A 41 -0.21 -0.04 -5.30
C CYS A 41 -1.33 0.24 -6.31
N GLU A 42 -1.18 -0.12 -7.58
CA GLU A 42 -2.19 0.19 -8.62
C GLU A 42 -3.49 -0.61 -8.43
N THR A 43 -3.39 -1.82 -7.86
CA THR A 43 -4.53 -2.71 -7.64
C THR A 43 -4.63 -3.21 -6.19
N LEU A 44 -5.81 -3.70 -5.81
CA LEU A 44 -5.99 -4.38 -4.53
C LEU A 44 -5.19 -5.69 -4.47
N ALA A 45 -5.04 -6.42 -5.58
CA ALA A 45 -4.22 -7.64 -5.60
C ALA A 45 -2.74 -7.33 -5.28
N GLU A 46 -2.18 -6.28 -5.90
CA GLU A 46 -0.83 -5.81 -5.61
C GLU A 46 -0.70 -5.32 -4.17
N LEU A 47 -1.65 -4.54 -3.66
CA LEU A 47 -1.63 -4.10 -2.27
C LEU A 47 -1.66 -5.28 -1.30
N ALA A 48 -2.46 -6.30 -1.58
CA ALA A 48 -2.55 -7.49 -0.73
C ALA A 48 -1.22 -8.27 -0.71
N ALA A 49 -0.62 -8.49 -1.89
CA ALA A 49 0.69 -9.14 -2.02
C ALA A 49 1.82 -8.30 -1.37
N TYR A 50 1.76 -6.97 -1.51
CA TYR A 50 2.70 -6.05 -0.90
C TYR A 50 2.63 -6.13 0.63
N ILE A 51 1.44 -6.03 1.23
CA ILE A 51 1.27 -6.12 2.70
C ILE A 51 1.78 -7.46 3.25
N ALA A 52 1.57 -8.55 2.51
CA ALA A 52 2.04 -9.87 2.92
C ALA A 52 3.59 -9.98 2.98
N CYS A 53 4.31 -9.20 2.16
CA CYS A 53 5.76 -9.18 2.10
C CYS A 53 6.40 -8.10 2.99
N TYR A 54 5.79 -6.91 3.03
CA TYR A 54 6.33 -5.69 3.62
C TYR A 54 5.35 -5.21 4.69
N ALA A 55 5.50 -5.73 5.91
CA ALA A 55 4.61 -5.45 7.01
C ALA A 55 4.37 -3.94 7.20
N ILE A 56 3.11 -3.51 7.13
CA ILE A 56 2.70 -2.11 7.33
C ILE A 56 2.17 -1.95 8.75
N GLN A 57 2.59 -0.88 9.44
CA GLN A 57 2.14 -0.60 10.81
C GLN A 57 0.77 0.09 10.83
N ALA A 58 -0.25 -0.61 11.33
CA ALA A 58 -1.56 -0.06 11.66
C ALA A 58 -2.18 -0.84 12.84
N GLY A 59 -2.80 -0.16 13.78
CA GLY A 59 -3.56 -0.75 14.88
C GLY A 59 -5.01 -1.05 14.53
N ASP A 60 -5.64 -0.20 13.72
CA ASP A 60 -6.97 -0.40 13.12
C ASP A 60 -6.87 -0.10 11.62
N PRO A 61 -6.48 -1.09 10.78
CA PRO A 61 -6.16 -0.85 9.38
C PRO A 61 -7.43 -0.57 8.55
N ILE A 62 -7.32 0.38 7.62
CA ILE A 62 -8.31 0.65 6.58
C ILE A 62 -7.64 0.73 5.21
N ILE A 63 -8.43 0.49 4.16
CA ILE A 63 -7.99 0.71 2.78
C ILE A 63 -8.47 2.07 2.28
N VAL A 64 -7.57 2.78 1.61
CA VAL A 64 -7.85 4.08 1.00
C VAL A 64 -7.50 4.02 -0.47
N GLU A 65 -8.46 4.34 -1.32
CA GLU A 65 -8.24 4.64 -2.72
C GLU A 65 -7.75 6.09 -2.83
N VAL A 66 -6.63 6.29 -3.51
CA VAL A 66 -6.05 7.60 -3.77
C VAL A 66 -5.96 7.84 -5.27
N GLU A 67 -6.16 9.09 -5.68
CA GLU A 67 -6.06 9.46 -7.09
C GLU A 67 -5.28 10.76 -7.24
N GLY A 68 -4.29 10.73 -8.13
CA GLY A 68 -3.43 11.89 -8.42
C GLY A 68 -2.43 11.63 -9.54
N PRO A 69 -1.60 12.64 -9.87
CA PRO A 69 -0.41 12.43 -10.68
C PRO A 69 0.61 11.54 -9.95
N VAL A 70 1.46 10.88 -10.74
CA VAL A 70 2.62 10.12 -10.25
C VAL A 70 3.69 11.10 -9.80
N SER A 71 4.38 10.78 -8.71
CA SER A 71 5.54 11.54 -8.26
C SER A 71 6.71 11.40 -9.24
N ASP A 72 7.61 12.39 -9.25
CA ASP A 72 8.87 12.29 -10.00
C ASP A 72 9.93 11.46 -9.23
N ASP A 73 9.69 11.18 -7.94
CA ASP A 73 10.56 10.35 -7.11
C ASP A 73 10.38 8.85 -7.40
N GLU A 74 11.46 8.09 -7.25
CA GLU A 74 11.43 6.62 -7.39
C GLU A 74 10.87 5.97 -6.10
N PRO A 75 9.93 5.01 -6.21
CA PRO A 75 9.48 4.21 -5.07
C PRO A 75 10.63 3.40 -4.44
N CYS A 76 10.50 3.08 -3.15
CA CYS A 76 11.48 2.24 -2.45
C CYS A 76 11.39 0.78 -2.92
N ASP A 77 10.17 0.31 -3.11
CA ASP A 77 9.82 -1.08 -3.37
C ASP A 77 9.14 -1.22 -4.74
N ALA A 78 9.64 -0.51 -5.76
CA ALA A 78 9.08 -0.53 -7.12
C ALA A 78 8.96 -1.96 -7.70
N ASP A 79 9.92 -2.84 -7.38
CA ASP A 79 9.90 -4.26 -7.79
C ASP A 79 8.78 -5.10 -7.11
N ALA A 80 8.14 -4.54 -6.08
CA ALA A 80 7.00 -5.10 -5.37
C ALA A 80 5.69 -4.34 -5.62
N GLY A 81 5.61 -3.58 -6.71
CA GLY A 81 4.40 -2.87 -7.13
C GLY A 81 4.10 -1.60 -6.32
N GLU A 82 5.06 -1.08 -5.55
CA GLU A 82 4.93 0.24 -4.93
C GLU A 82 4.97 1.32 -6.03
N ILE A 83 4.03 2.25 -5.96
CA ILE A 83 4.01 3.49 -6.72
C ILE A 83 3.93 4.69 -5.74
N LEU A 84 4.40 5.85 -6.21
CA LEU A 84 4.27 7.10 -5.47
C LEU A 84 3.31 8.05 -6.21
N LEU A 85 2.26 8.46 -5.51
CA LEU A 85 1.27 9.40 -6.03
C LEU A 85 1.30 10.72 -5.26
N LEU A 86 0.86 11.81 -5.87
CA LEU A 86 0.56 13.08 -5.20
C LEU A 86 -0.96 13.25 -5.16
N PRO A 87 -1.66 12.67 -4.16
CA PRO A 87 -3.12 12.56 -4.23
C PRO A 87 -3.81 13.92 -4.27
N THR A 88 -4.82 14.01 -5.11
CA THR A 88 -5.77 15.13 -5.19
C THR A 88 -7.18 14.70 -4.80
N ARG A 89 -7.40 13.38 -4.68
CA ARG A 89 -8.59 12.74 -4.11
C ARG A 89 -8.14 11.53 -3.29
N ALA A 90 -8.83 11.29 -2.17
CA ALA A 90 -8.61 10.16 -1.30
C ALA A 90 -9.95 9.77 -0.67
N GLU A 91 -10.31 8.49 -0.75
CA GLU A 91 -11.57 7.96 -0.24
C GLU A 91 -11.33 6.60 0.42
N GLN A 92 -11.96 6.38 1.57
CA GLN A 92 -11.92 5.09 2.21
C GLN A 92 -12.71 4.07 1.37
N VAL A 93 -12.12 2.91 1.13
CA VAL A 93 -12.82 1.75 0.58
C VAL A 93 -13.64 1.11 1.70
N THR A 94 -14.95 0.96 1.48
CA THR A 94 -15.85 0.27 2.41
C THR A 94 -15.97 -1.21 2.03
N ASP A 95 -16.33 -2.07 3.00
CA ASP A 95 -16.47 -3.53 2.82
C ASP A 95 -15.15 -4.26 2.48
N ASP A 96 -14.08 -3.92 3.21
CA ASP A 96 -12.72 -4.45 3.04
C ASP A 96 -12.44 -5.78 3.78
N ASP A 97 -13.47 -6.39 4.38
CA ASP A 97 -13.35 -7.68 5.09
C ASP A 97 -12.75 -8.79 4.22
N ALA A 98 -13.20 -8.90 2.96
CA ALA A 98 -12.70 -9.90 2.03
C ALA A 98 -11.23 -9.65 1.65
N PHE A 99 -10.83 -8.38 1.54
CA PHE A 99 -9.45 -8.00 1.28
C PHE A 99 -8.55 -8.42 2.45
N PHE A 100 -8.92 -8.12 3.69
CA PHE A 100 -8.11 -8.48 4.85
C PHE A 100 -8.08 -9.99 5.10
N ALA A 101 -9.14 -10.72 4.78
CA ALA A 101 -9.13 -12.18 4.78
C ALA A 101 -8.11 -12.74 3.77
N LEU A 102 -8.08 -12.19 2.54
CA LEU A 102 -7.08 -12.55 1.54
C LEU A 102 -5.66 -12.23 2.02
N VAL A 103 -5.42 -11.05 2.59
CA VAL A 103 -4.10 -10.68 3.14
C VAL A 103 -3.65 -11.69 4.19
N SER A 104 -4.54 -12.10 5.10
CA SER A 104 -4.23 -13.12 6.12
C SER A 104 -3.75 -14.43 5.48
N ASP A 105 -4.47 -14.93 4.47
CA ASP A 105 -4.09 -16.15 3.76
C ASP A 105 -2.73 -15.99 3.06
N LEU A 106 -2.47 -14.85 2.42
CA LEU A 106 -1.20 -14.59 1.73
C LEU A 106 -0.02 -14.50 2.72
N VAL A 107 -0.23 -13.93 3.91
CA VAL A 107 0.76 -13.91 4.99
C VAL A 107 1.09 -15.33 5.42
N ASP A 108 0.09 -16.20 5.62
CA ASP A 108 0.35 -17.60 5.98
C ASP A 108 1.16 -18.30 4.87
N LEU A 109 0.82 -18.10 3.60
CA LEU A 109 1.60 -18.64 2.48
C LEU A 109 3.04 -18.13 2.44
N ARG A 110 3.26 -16.83 2.71
CA ARG A 110 4.60 -16.23 2.83
C ARG A 110 5.41 -16.92 3.93
N TRP A 111 4.83 -17.08 5.11
CA TRP A 111 5.53 -17.63 6.28
C TRP A 111 5.74 -19.14 6.22
N GLU A 112 4.75 -19.89 5.76
CA GLU A 112 4.79 -21.35 5.75
C GLU A 112 5.51 -21.92 4.53
N GLN A 113 5.40 -21.25 3.38
CA GLN A 113 5.91 -21.76 2.10
C GLN A 113 7.03 -20.89 1.50
N GLY A 114 7.28 -19.70 2.03
CA GLY A 114 8.34 -18.81 1.53
C GLY A 114 8.03 -18.22 0.16
N LEU A 115 6.75 -18.05 -0.18
CA LEU A 115 6.36 -17.44 -1.45
C LEU A 115 6.79 -15.98 -1.52
N GLU A 116 7.31 -15.57 -2.68
CA GLU A 116 7.74 -14.20 -2.91
C GLU A 116 6.63 -13.36 -3.54
N TYR A 117 6.82 -12.04 -3.60
CA TYR A 117 5.80 -11.09 -4.05
C TYR A 117 5.08 -11.51 -5.34
N ARG A 118 5.81 -11.98 -6.37
CA ARG A 118 5.20 -12.38 -7.64
C ARG A 118 4.29 -13.61 -7.53
N ASP A 119 4.67 -14.59 -6.71
CA ASP A 119 3.86 -15.78 -6.49
C ASP A 119 2.58 -15.40 -5.72
N LEU A 120 2.69 -14.51 -4.74
CA LEU A 120 1.55 -14.01 -3.96
C LEU A 120 0.62 -13.13 -4.80
N LEU A 121 1.18 -12.32 -5.70
CA LEU A 121 0.42 -11.48 -6.64
C LEU A 121 -0.46 -12.35 -7.55
N GLU A 122 0.10 -13.40 -8.17
CA GLU A 122 -0.67 -14.31 -9.03
C GLU A 122 -1.84 -14.94 -8.26
N ILE A 123 -1.60 -15.35 -7.01
CA ILE A 123 -2.65 -15.90 -6.14
C ILE A 123 -3.71 -14.84 -5.76
N ALA A 124 -3.28 -13.60 -5.53
CA ALA A 124 -4.17 -12.50 -5.18
C ALA A 124 -5.08 -12.12 -6.35
N GLU A 125 -4.52 -12.01 -7.57
CA GLU A 125 -5.25 -11.70 -8.81
C GLU A 125 -6.35 -12.72 -9.12
N ASP A 126 -6.15 -13.99 -8.78
CA ASP A 126 -7.16 -15.04 -8.96
C ASP A 126 -8.34 -14.96 -7.95
N ARG A 127 -8.20 -14.17 -6.89
CA ARG A 127 -9.10 -14.19 -5.72
C ARG A 127 -9.86 -12.89 -5.48
N ILE A 128 -9.58 -11.81 -6.21
CA ILE A 128 -10.22 -10.49 -6.01
C ILE A 128 -10.62 -9.80 -7.33
#